data_AF-A0A9E2XSS0-F1
#
_entry.id   AF-A0A9E2XSS0-F1
#
_cell.length_a   1.000
_cell.length_b   1.000
_cell.length_c   1.000
_cell.angle_alpha   90.00
_cell.angle_beta   90.00
_cell.angle_gamma   90.00
#
_symmetry.space_group_name_H-M   'P 1'
#
loop_
_entity.id
_entity.type
_entity.pdbx_description
1 polymer ?
#
loop_
_entity_poly.entity_id
_entity_poly.type
_entity_poly.pdbx_seq_one_letter_code
_entity_poly.pdbx_strand_id
1 'polypeptide(L)'
;MKTATLPSIRVEPELRDQLEGALSAGETVSAFIETSVRQALRKRQLDAEFLARAQASAERVKAGLEQTYTIEESMAELRALTESARARLEKRKVHES
;
A
#
# COMPACT_ATOMS: atom_id res chain seq x y z
N MET A 1 -32.20 -1.77 -0.44
CA MET A 1 -31.75 -1.66 -1.84
C MET A 1 -31.24 -3.02 -2.28
N LYS A 2 -31.56 -3.50 -3.50
CA LYS A 2 -31.10 -4.81 -3.98
C LYS A 2 -29.58 -4.77 -4.14
N THR A 3 -28.86 -5.36 -3.19
CA THR A 3 -27.41 -5.49 -3.23
C THR A 3 -27.03 -6.55 -4.25
N ALA A 4 -26.08 -6.25 -5.13
CA ALA A 4 -25.50 -7.26 -6.01
C ALA A 4 -24.85 -8.34 -5.14
N THR A 5 -25.17 -9.60 -5.40
CA THR A 5 -24.58 -10.74 -4.69
C THR A 5 -23.39 -11.28 -5.46
N LEU A 6 -22.35 -11.71 -4.75
CA LEU A 6 -21.31 -12.51 -5.38
C LEU A 6 -21.92 -13.83 -5.89
N PRO A 7 -21.44 -14.36 -7.02
CA PRO A 7 -21.88 -15.66 -7.51
C PRO A 7 -21.54 -16.75 -6.48
N SER A 8 -22.33 -17.83 -6.47
CA SER A 8 -22.02 -18.99 -5.66
C SER A 8 -20.74 -19.64 -6.19
N ILE A 9 -19.72 -19.74 -5.34
CA ILE A 9 -18.43 -20.37 -5.64
C ILE A 9 -18.33 -21.69 -4.90
N ARG A 10 -17.85 -22.73 -5.59
CA ARG A 10 -17.43 -23.97 -4.91
C ARG A 10 -16.02 -23.74 -4.37
N VAL A 11 -15.83 -24.12 -3.12
CA VAL A 11 -14.54 -24.06 -2.43
C VAL A 11 -14.20 -25.44 -1.91
N GLU A 12 -12.91 -25.73 -1.83
CA GLU A 12 -12.44 -26.94 -1.15
C GLU A 12 -12.87 -26.93 0.33
N PRO A 13 -13.26 -28.07 0.91
CA PRO A 13 -13.66 -28.14 2.31
C PRO A 13 -12.59 -27.60 3.26
N GLU A 14 -11.32 -27.91 3.01
CA GLU A 14 -10.19 -27.44 3.82
C GLU A 14 -10.08 -25.91 3.83
N LEU A 15 -10.31 -25.26 2.68
CA LEU A 15 -10.30 -23.80 2.59
C LEU A 15 -11.44 -23.19 3.41
N ARG A 16 -12.61 -23.84 3.40
CA ARG A 16 -13.75 -23.40 4.20
C ARG A 16 -13.46 -23.50 5.70
N ASP A 17 -12.86 -24.60 6.14
CA ASP A 17 -12.50 -24.81 7.54
C ASP A 17 -11.48 -23.76 8.02
N GLN A 18 -10.48 -23.47 7.21
CA GLN A 18 -9.50 -22.40 7.49
C GLN A 18 -10.17 -21.02 7.58
N LEU A 19 -11.11 -20.73 6.68
CA LEU A 19 -11.84 -19.48 6.69
C LEU A 19 -12.67 -19.34 7.97
N GLU A 20 -13.46 -20.36 8.31
CA GLU A 20 -14.31 -20.34 9.51
C GLU A 20 -13.46 -20.24 10.79
N GLY A 21 -12.29 -20.88 10.83
CA GLY A 21 -11.33 -20.76 11.94
C GLY A 21 -10.62 -19.41 12.04
N ALA A 22 -10.56 -18.63 10.96
CA ALA A 22 -9.91 -17.31 10.94
C ALA A 22 -10.84 -16.15 11.33
N LEU A 23 -12.13 -16.41 11.54
CA LEU A 23 -13.13 -15.37 11.86
C LEU A 23 -12.90 -14.76 13.25
N SER A 24 -13.11 -13.46 13.34
CA SER A 24 -13.16 -12.76 14.63
C SER A 24 -14.48 -13.05 15.37
N ALA A 25 -14.53 -12.77 16.68
CA ALA A 25 -15.73 -12.96 17.48
C ALA A 25 -16.92 -12.14 16.93
N GLY A 26 -17.99 -12.83 16.55
CA GLY A 26 -19.19 -12.21 15.97
C GLY A 26 -19.08 -11.85 14.48
N GLU A 27 -17.96 -12.18 13.82
CA GLU A 27 -17.80 -12.00 12.39
C GLU A 27 -18.49 -13.14 11.62
N THR A 28 -19.01 -12.81 10.44
CA THR A 28 -19.63 -13.81 9.54
C THR A 28 -18.73 -14.07 8.34
N VAL A 29 -18.83 -15.27 7.76
CA VAL A 29 -18.15 -15.64 6.51
C VAL A 29 -18.40 -14.61 5.40
N SER A 30 -19.64 -14.14 5.25
CA SER A 30 -19.99 -13.14 4.23
C SER A 30 -19.30 -11.79 4.46
N ALA A 31 -19.22 -11.31 5.70
CA ALA A 31 -18.53 -10.07 6.03
C ALA A 31 -17.01 -10.16 5.80
N PHE A 32 -16.42 -11.30 6.15
CA PHE A 32 -15.01 -11.58 5.90
C PHE A 32 -14.70 -11.61 4.39
N ILE A 33 -15.54 -12.29 3.59
CA ILE A 33 -15.38 -12.37 2.13
C ILE A 33 -15.53 -10.97 1.50
N GLU A 34 -16.53 -10.19 1.90
CA GLU A 34 -16.72 -8.83 1.39
C GLU A 34 -15.47 -7.97 1.64
N THR A 35 -14.95 -8.00 2.88
CA THR A 35 -13.76 -7.25 3.27
C THR A 35 -12.54 -7.69 2.46
N SER A 36 -12.34 -9.00 2.32
CA SER A 36 -11.24 -9.59 1.58
C SER A 36 -11.27 -9.20 0.09
N VAL A 37 -12.44 -9.26 -0.56
CA VAL A 37 -12.60 -8.84 -1.96
C VAL A 37 -12.30 -7.35 -2.12
N ARG A 38 -12.78 -6.51 -1.20
CA ARG A 38 -12.51 -5.07 -1.22
C ARG A 38 -11.02 -4.76 -1.09
N GLN A 39 -10.32 -5.45 -0.19
CA GLN A 39 -8.87 -5.31 -0.02
C GLN A 39 -8.11 -5.78 -1.28
N ALA A 40 -8.49 -6.91 -1.86
CA ALA A 40 -7.88 -7.43 -3.08
C ALA A 40 -8.05 -6.48 -4.27
N LEU A 41 -9.24 -5.90 -4.45
CA LEU A 41 -9.50 -4.89 -5.48
C LEU A 41 -8.65 -3.64 -5.28
N ARG A 42 -8.63 -3.11 -4.05
CA ARG A 42 -7.82 -1.94 -3.72
C ARG A 42 -6.34 -2.19 -3.98
N LYS A 43 -5.83 -3.37 -3.60
CA LYS A 43 -4.46 -3.77 -3.89
C LYS A 43 -4.18 -3.79 -5.39
N ARG A 44 -5.04 -4.43 -6.20
CA ARG A 44 -4.86 -4.49 -7.66
C ARG A 44 -4.88 -3.11 -8.32
N GLN A 45 -5.73 -2.21 -7.84
CA GLN A 45 -5.77 -0.82 -8.32
C GLN A 45 -4.46 -0.09 -8.01
N LEU A 46 -3.99 -0.15 -6.77
CA LEU A 46 -2.72 0.46 -6.36
C LEU A 46 -1.54 -0.12 -7.14
N ASP A 47 -1.50 -1.45 -7.33
CA ASP A 47 -0.44 -2.12 -8.08
C ASP A 47 -0.43 -1.67 -9.55
N ALA A 48 -1.60 -1.56 -10.18
CA ALA A 48 -1.72 -1.10 -11.57
C ALA A 48 -1.30 0.37 -11.73
N GLU A 49 -1.73 1.25 -10.84
CA GLU A 49 -1.33 2.66 -10.85
C GLU A 49 0.17 2.82 -10.59
N PHE A 50 0.73 2.07 -9.64
CA PHE A 50 2.15 2.09 -9.35
C PHE A 50 2.96 1.63 -10.57
N LEU A 51 2.55 0.54 -11.22
CA LEU A 51 3.22 0.03 -12.40
C LEU A 51 3.16 1.03 -13.56
N ALA A 52 2.00 1.65 -13.80
CA ALA A 52 1.85 2.67 -14.83
C ALA A 52 2.77 3.88 -14.58
N ARG A 53 2.86 4.36 -13.32
CA ARG A 53 3.79 5.45 -12.94
C ARG A 53 5.25 5.05 -13.13
N ALA A 54 5.62 3.83 -12.72
CA ALA A 54 6.98 3.33 -12.85
C ALA A 54 7.41 3.22 -14.32
N GLN A 55 6.52 2.72 -15.18
CA GLN A 55 6.75 2.65 -16.63
C GLN A 55 6.93 4.05 -17.24
N ALA A 56 6.04 4.99 -16.92
CA ALA A 56 6.12 6.35 -17.44
C ALA A 56 7.40 7.08 -17.00
N SER A 57 7.84 6.90 -15.75
CA SER A 57 9.12 7.45 -15.28
C SER A 57 10.31 6.80 -16.01
N ALA A 58 10.32 5.47 -16.16
CA ALA A 58 11.37 4.78 -16.91
C ALA A 58 11.46 5.26 -18.37
N GLU A 59 10.33 5.50 -19.03
CA GLU A 59 10.29 6.09 -20.37
C GLU A 59 10.83 7.51 -20.42
N ARG A 60 10.49 8.36 -19.44
CA ARG A 60 11.01 9.73 -19.34
C ARG A 60 12.52 9.75 -19.12
N VAL A 61 13.05 8.88 -18.25
CA VAL A 61 14.51 8.73 -18.07
C VAL A 61 15.16 8.31 -19.38
N LYS A 62 14.62 7.30 -20.08
CA LYS A 62 15.14 6.85 -21.38
C LYS A 62 15.11 7.96 -22.44
N ALA A 63 14.09 8.82 -22.41
CA ALA A 63 13.97 9.98 -23.29
C ALA A 63 14.85 11.17 -22.86
N GLY A 64 15.61 11.07 -21.77
CA GLY A 64 16.44 12.16 -21.23
C GLY A 64 15.63 13.30 -20.59
N LEU A 65 14.37 13.05 -20.24
CA LEU A 65 13.43 14.03 -19.66
C LEU A 65 13.39 13.99 -18.12
N GLU A 66 14.15 13.12 -17.49
CA GLU A 66 14.31 13.02 -16.04
C GLU A 66 15.78 12.89 -15.66
N GLN A 67 16.15 13.57 -14.58
CA GLN A 67 17.47 13.45 -13.98
C GLN A 67 17.57 12.12 -13.20
N THR A 68 18.68 11.43 -13.37
CA THR A 68 19.05 10.27 -12.56
C THR A 68 20.10 10.68 -11.54
N TYR A 69 20.11 10.00 -10.41
CA TYR A 69 21.05 10.22 -9.32
C TYR A 69 21.76 8.91 -9.01
N THR A 70 23.00 9.01 -8.55
CA THR A 70 23.70 7.84 -8.00
C THR A 70 23.10 7.47 -6.63
N ILE A 71 23.48 6.30 -6.15
CA ILE A 71 23.09 5.85 -4.81
C ILE A 71 23.67 6.82 -3.77
N GLU A 72 24.93 7.22 -3.95
CA GLU A 72 25.65 8.10 -3.04
C GLU A 72 24.99 9.48 -2.94
N GLU A 73 24.61 10.07 -4.08
CA GLU A 73 23.91 11.36 -4.14
C GLU A 73 22.55 11.28 -3.42
N SER A 74 21.76 10.25 -3.75
CA SER A 74 20.44 10.04 -3.16
C SER A 74 20.53 9.83 -1.64
N MET A 75 21.50 9.02 -1.19
CA MET A 75 21.68 8.72 0.24
C MET A 75 22.20 9.92 1.02
N ALA A 76 23.05 10.75 0.42
CA ALA A 76 23.52 11.98 1.05
C ALA A 76 22.36 12.95 1.28
N GLU A 77 21.52 13.16 0.27
CA GLU A 77 20.37 14.07 0.36
C GLU A 77 19.33 13.60 1.38
N LEU A 78 18.98 12.32 1.39
CA LEU A 78 18.02 11.75 2.36
C LEU A 78 18.52 11.86 3.81
N ARG A 79 19.84 11.71 4.04
CA ARG A 79 20.45 11.91 5.36
C ARG A 79 20.34 13.36 5.80
N ALA A 80 20.70 14.29 4.92
CA ALA A 80 20.61 15.72 5.21
C ALA A 80 19.16 16.16 5.52
N LEU A 81 18.18 15.68 4.75
CA LEU A 81 16.75 15.91 5.01
C LEU A 81 16.35 15.40 6.39
N THR A 82 16.77 14.20 6.77
CA THR A 82 16.45 13.60 8.07
C THR A 82 17.09 14.35 9.24
N GLU A 83 18.35 14.76 9.10
CA GLU A 83 19.04 15.58 10.11
C GLU A 83 18.38 16.94 10.28
N SER A 84 17.99 17.59 9.18
CA SER A 84 17.26 18.86 9.23
C SER A 84 15.90 18.72 9.93
N ALA A 85 15.20 17.60 9.72
CA ALA A 85 13.92 17.33 10.35
C ALA A 85 14.11 17.12 11.86
N ARG A 86 15.13 16.35 12.28
CA ARG A 86 15.48 16.14 13.69
C ARG A 86 15.84 17.46 14.37
N ALA A 87 16.68 18.28 13.77
CA ALA A 87 17.06 19.58 14.32
C ALA A 87 15.86 20.52 14.50
N ARG A 88 14.88 20.49 13.58
CA ARG A 88 13.63 21.24 13.73
C ARG A 88 12.77 20.76 14.90
N LEU A 89 12.69 19.45 15.12
CA LEU A 89 11.96 18.88 16.25
C LEU A 89 12.60 19.27 17.59
N GLU A 90 13.92 19.20 17.68
CA GLU A 90 14.65 19.56 18.90
C GLU A 90 14.53 21.06 19.22
N LYS A 91 14.65 21.93 18.21
CA LYS A 91 14.41 23.38 18.40
C LYS A 91 12.99 23.69 18.88
N ARG A 92 11.98 22.94 18.41
CA ARG A 92 10.59 23.13 18.84
C ARG A 92 10.39 22.72 20.30
N LYS A 93 10.98 21.60 20.73
CA LYS A 93 10.93 21.16 22.14
C LYS A 93 11.57 22.17 23.09
N VAL A 94 12.69 22.78 22.68
CA VAL A 94 13.39 23.82 23.47
C VAL A 94 12.59 25.12 23.55
N HIS A 95 11.70 25.40 22.60
CA HIS A 95 10.85 26.60 22.61
C HIS A 95 9.52 26.42 23.36
N GLU A 96 9.08 25.18 23.58
CA GLU A 96 7.87 24.82 24.36
C GLU A 96 8.17 24.51 25.84
N SER A 97 9.43 24.50 26.26
CA SER A 97 9.87 24.33 27.66
C SER A 97 10.31 25.67 28.26
#